data_AF-A0A661FSQ6-F1
#
_entry.id   AF-A0A661FSQ6-F1
#
_cell.length_a   1.000
_cell.length_b   1.000
_cell.length_c   1.000
_cell.angle_alpha   90.00
_cell.angle_beta   90.00
_cell.angle_gamma   90.00
#
_symmetry.space_group_name_H-M   'P 1'
#
loop_
_entity.id
_entity.type
_entity.pdbx_description
1 polymer ?
#
loop_
_entity_poly.entity_id
_entity_poly.type
_entity_poly.pdbx_seq_one_letter_code
_entity_poly.pdbx_strand_id
1 'polypeptide(L)'
;MNFEAKAVFQAALAVIFVSGGSVAAAADDDIGIFETLHESSVSFEETSAAVESGLRASGLTLHAVHDVRVPENAQQARVYVLTSPEYMAAAAGESPRTISAQILRVAVYTFGDDLKTFVNMANPRAHAMVYYVDSDDYDGMLNAAGTAAQTIRDAISAVPGAALGIQQSPLRSEKHYNKYKGDGPARMMAKFRRFEKSQRPISELAAADFADTVSKVSAKLAASTAGDAEDEDGLELVTQIPVGENAVYFGVTSP
;
A
#
# COMPACT_ATOMS: atom_id res chain seq x y z
N MET A 1 -2.38 -23.07 60.05
CA MET A 1 -3.56 -22.54 59.34
C MET A 1 -3.06 -21.36 58.51
N ASN A 2 -3.00 -21.57 57.20
CA ASN A 2 -2.28 -20.75 56.23
C ASN A 2 -3.02 -19.44 55.93
N PHE A 3 -2.29 -18.32 55.97
CA PHE A 3 -2.69 -17.08 55.33
C PHE A 3 -2.01 -17.02 53.96
N GLU A 4 -2.77 -17.26 52.89
CA GLU A 4 -2.30 -17.03 51.52
C GLU A 4 -2.59 -15.59 51.11
N ALA A 5 -1.52 -14.82 50.89
CA ALA A 5 -1.56 -13.55 50.19
C ALA A 5 -1.54 -13.81 48.67
N LYS A 6 -2.63 -13.50 47.98
CA LYS A 6 -2.67 -13.47 46.51
C LYS A 6 -2.04 -12.15 46.02
N ALA A 7 -0.81 -12.24 45.53
CA ALA A 7 -0.15 -11.18 44.81
C ALA A 7 -0.79 -11.01 43.42
N VAL A 8 -1.37 -9.84 43.17
CA VAL A 8 -1.80 -9.39 41.84
C VAL A 8 -0.56 -8.84 41.13
N PHE A 9 -0.07 -9.56 40.12
CA PHE A 9 1.09 -9.18 39.33
C PHE A 9 0.63 -8.24 38.20
N GLN A 10 0.78 -6.92 38.41
CA GLN A 10 0.79 -5.94 37.32
C GLN A 10 2.11 -6.10 36.54
N ALA A 11 2.05 -6.68 35.35
CA ALA A 11 3.18 -6.65 34.42
C ALA A 11 3.17 -5.32 33.66
N ALA A 12 4.03 -4.40 34.07
CA ALA A 12 4.39 -3.23 33.31
C ALA A 12 5.13 -3.68 32.04
N LEU A 13 4.54 -3.44 30.86
CA LEU A 13 5.21 -3.66 29.58
C LEU A 13 6.11 -2.44 29.31
N ALA A 14 7.41 -2.62 29.51
CA ALA A 14 8.42 -1.61 29.23
C ALA A 14 8.50 -1.39 27.70
N VAL A 15 8.12 -0.19 27.25
CA VAL A 15 8.36 0.29 25.89
C VAL A 15 9.82 0.71 25.80
N ILE A 16 10.62 -0.04 25.03
CA ILE A 16 11.97 0.36 24.66
C ILE A 16 11.85 1.17 23.36
N PHE A 17 12.03 2.48 23.46
CA PHE A 17 12.34 3.34 22.32
C PHE A 17 13.81 3.10 21.93
N VAL A 18 14.05 2.51 20.75
CA VAL A 18 15.37 2.56 20.11
C VAL A 18 15.32 3.61 19.01
N SER A 19 15.86 4.78 19.32
CA SER A 19 16.19 5.83 18.36
C SER A 19 17.46 5.47 17.59
N GLY A 20 17.38 5.47 16.26
CA GLY A 20 18.49 5.79 15.35
C GLY A 20 19.56 4.71 15.11
N GLY A 21 19.55 4.17 13.87
CA GLY A 21 20.77 3.86 13.11
C GLY A 21 21.58 2.62 13.51
N SER A 22 21.21 1.47 12.97
CA SER A 22 22.18 0.45 12.54
C SER A 22 21.49 -0.49 11.55
N VAL A 23 22.04 -0.56 10.33
CA VAL A 23 21.75 -1.59 9.34
C VAL A 23 22.35 -2.90 9.87
N ALA A 24 21.68 -3.48 10.87
CA ALA A 24 22.06 -4.77 11.43
C ALA A 24 21.45 -5.86 10.55
N ALA A 25 22.27 -6.82 10.15
CA ALA A 25 21.90 -7.99 9.35
C ALA A 25 20.53 -8.53 9.76
N ALA A 26 19.54 -8.38 8.89
CA ALA A 26 18.17 -8.77 9.17
C ALA A 26 18.10 -10.28 9.36
N ALA A 27 17.60 -10.71 10.52
CA ALA A 27 17.05 -12.04 10.68
C ALA A 27 15.97 -12.25 9.60
N ASP A 28 15.69 -13.52 9.27
CA ASP A 28 14.63 -13.99 8.35
C ASP A 28 13.24 -13.72 8.96
N ASP A 29 13.03 -12.55 9.56
CA ASP A 29 11.77 -12.13 10.16
C ASP A 29 10.75 -11.95 9.05
N ASP A 30 9.57 -12.52 9.24
CA ASP A 30 8.50 -12.38 8.27
C ASP A 30 8.06 -10.92 8.19
N ILE A 31 8.10 -10.36 7.00
CA ILE A 31 7.61 -9.02 6.68
C ILE A 31 6.20 -9.17 6.12
N GLY A 32 5.32 -8.24 6.46
CA GLY A 32 3.95 -8.21 5.97
C GLY A 32 3.84 -7.44 4.66
N ILE A 33 2.98 -7.89 3.75
CA ILE A 33 2.73 -7.15 2.51
C ILE A 33 1.95 -5.86 2.77
N PHE A 34 1.23 -5.83 3.90
CA PHE A 34 0.60 -4.67 4.48
C PHE A 34 1.16 -4.43 5.87
N GLU A 35 1.02 -3.21 6.37
CA GLU A 35 1.40 -2.83 7.71
C GLU A 35 0.32 -1.95 8.33
N THR A 36 -0.12 -2.28 9.53
CA THR A 36 -0.96 -1.39 10.35
C THR A 36 -0.07 -0.41 11.08
N LEU A 37 -0.24 0.85 10.73
CA LEU A 37 0.62 1.94 11.18
C LEU A 37 0.07 2.66 12.41
N HIS A 38 -1.24 2.72 12.56
CA HIS A 38 -1.86 3.54 13.61
C HIS A 38 -3.26 3.04 13.98
N GLU A 39 -3.59 3.08 15.27
CA GLU A 39 -4.97 3.01 15.79
C GLU A 39 -5.37 4.41 16.26
N SER A 40 -6.39 4.97 15.63
CA SER A 40 -6.82 6.34 15.92
C SER A 40 -7.70 6.41 17.17
N SER A 41 -7.57 7.50 17.92
CA SER A 41 -8.46 7.81 19.05
C SER A 41 -9.57 8.81 18.69
N VAL A 42 -9.69 9.17 17.41
CA VAL A 42 -10.70 10.12 16.89
C VAL A 42 -11.52 9.48 15.77
N SER A 43 -12.54 10.19 15.27
CA SER A 43 -13.45 9.67 14.25
C SER A 43 -12.74 9.35 12.92
N PHE A 44 -13.44 8.61 12.04
CA PHE A 44 -12.96 8.29 10.70
C PHE A 44 -12.63 9.56 9.89
N GLU A 45 -13.50 10.57 9.97
CA GLU A 45 -13.38 11.84 9.24
C GLU A 45 -12.19 12.67 9.77
N GLU A 46 -12.05 12.76 11.10
CA GLU A 46 -10.93 13.48 11.72
C GLU A 46 -9.60 12.78 11.44
N THR A 47 -9.58 11.44 11.50
CA THR A 47 -8.39 10.64 11.15
C THR A 47 -8.02 10.83 9.69
N SER A 48 -9.01 10.75 8.79
CA SER A 48 -8.80 10.95 7.35
C SER A 48 -8.26 12.33 7.04
N ALA A 49 -8.82 13.39 7.64
CA ALA A 49 -8.34 14.75 7.46
C ALA A 49 -6.88 14.91 7.95
N ALA A 50 -6.54 14.33 9.10
CA ALA A 50 -5.18 14.37 9.65
C ALA A 50 -4.17 13.61 8.76
N VAL A 51 -4.53 12.40 8.31
CA VAL A 51 -3.70 11.60 7.39
C VAL A 51 -3.50 12.33 6.07
N GLU A 52 -4.56 12.85 5.46
CA GLU A 52 -4.48 13.56 4.18
C GLU A 52 -3.60 14.81 4.28
N SER A 53 -3.75 15.59 5.36
CA SER A 53 -2.91 16.75 5.63
C SER A 53 -1.44 16.37 5.79
N GLY A 54 -1.15 15.31 6.56
CA GLY A 54 0.19 14.79 6.76
C GLY A 54 0.84 14.33 5.45
N LEU A 55 0.10 13.55 4.65
CA LEU A 55 0.56 13.07 3.35
C LEU A 55 0.87 14.22 2.39
N ARG A 56 0.02 15.27 2.32
CA ARG A 56 0.30 16.45 1.48
C ARG A 56 1.52 17.24 1.92
N ALA A 57 1.87 17.20 3.22
CA ALA A 57 3.06 17.88 3.75
C ALA A 57 4.35 17.04 3.64
N SER A 58 4.25 15.77 3.27
CA SER A 58 5.35 14.79 3.38
C SER A 58 6.38 14.79 2.25
N GLY A 59 6.17 15.58 1.19
CA GLY A 59 6.96 15.52 -0.03
C GLY A 59 6.59 14.36 -0.98
N LEU A 60 5.66 13.48 -0.58
CA LEU A 60 5.00 12.54 -1.47
C LEU A 60 4.02 13.28 -2.40
N THR A 61 3.83 12.76 -3.61
CA THR A 61 2.78 13.23 -4.51
C THR A 61 1.50 12.45 -4.24
N LEU A 62 0.45 13.13 -3.77
CA LEU A 62 -0.89 12.56 -3.64
C LEU A 62 -1.64 12.69 -4.97
N HIS A 63 -1.91 11.54 -5.61
CA HIS A 63 -2.56 11.47 -6.92
C HIS A 63 -4.07 11.33 -6.83
N ALA A 64 -4.57 10.60 -5.82
CA ALA A 64 -5.99 10.40 -5.62
C ALA A 64 -6.33 10.13 -4.16
N VAL A 65 -7.57 10.51 -3.81
CA VAL A 65 -8.26 10.15 -2.58
C VAL A 65 -9.57 9.52 -3.00
N HIS A 66 -9.86 8.33 -2.49
CA HIS A 66 -11.05 7.58 -2.87
C HIS A 66 -11.72 6.96 -1.66
N ASP A 67 -13.01 7.26 -1.46
CA ASP A 67 -13.85 6.60 -0.48
C ASP A 67 -14.41 5.31 -1.07
N VAL A 68 -14.06 4.19 -0.44
CA VAL A 68 -14.54 2.87 -0.82
C VAL A 68 -15.99 2.75 -0.40
N ARG A 69 -16.83 2.37 -1.35
CA ARG A 69 -18.24 2.09 -1.11
C ARG A 69 -18.34 0.72 -0.45
N VAL A 70 -19.03 0.66 0.69
CA VAL A 70 -19.27 -0.57 1.43
C VAL A 70 -20.78 -0.74 1.56
N PRO A 71 -21.33 -1.92 1.25
CA PRO A 71 -22.75 -2.21 1.44
C PRO A 71 -23.26 -1.76 2.80
N GLU A 72 -24.43 -1.12 2.80
CA GLU A 72 -25.10 -0.56 3.98
C GLU A 72 -24.28 0.46 4.78
N ASN A 73 -23.14 0.94 4.25
CA ASN A 73 -22.13 1.70 4.99
C ASN A 73 -21.71 0.99 6.29
N ALA A 74 -21.67 -0.35 6.28
CA ALA A 74 -21.33 -1.14 7.46
C ALA A 74 -19.91 -0.83 7.99
N GLN A 75 -19.03 -0.35 7.12
CA GLN A 75 -17.70 0.17 7.44
C GLN A 75 -17.41 1.38 6.55
N GLN A 76 -16.53 2.26 7.04
CA GLN A 76 -15.97 3.36 6.26
C GLN A 76 -14.53 3.01 5.87
N ALA A 77 -14.15 3.31 4.63
CA ALA A 77 -12.78 3.16 4.17
C ALA A 77 -12.41 4.22 3.13
N ARG A 78 -11.22 4.79 3.27
CA ARG A 78 -10.63 5.77 2.35
C ARG A 78 -9.23 5.35 1.96
N VAL A 79 -8.93 5.39 0.68
CA VAL A 79 -7.62 5.07 0.11
C VAL A 79 -6.97 6.31 -0.47
N TYR A 80 -5.70 6.50 -0.15
CA TYR A 80 -4.82 7.52 -0.71
C TYR A 80 -3.83 6.83 -1.65
N VAL A 81 -3.76 7.31 -2.90
CA VAL A 81 -2.81 6.82 -3.90
C VAL A 81 -1.69 7.83 -4.07
N LEU A 82 -0.45 7.37 -3.88
CA LEU A 82 0.72 8.22 -3.75
C LEU A 82 1.87 7.72 -4.62
N THR A 83 2.82 8.61 -4.92
CA THR A 83 4.17 8.24 -5.37
C THR A 83 5.21 9.01 -4.56
N SER A 84 6.39 8.41 -4.35
CA SER A 84 7.56 9.11 -3.81
C SER A 84 8.46 9.57 -4.96
N PRO A 85 8.73 10.87 -5.15
CA PRO A 85 9.63 11.35 -6.21
C PRO A 85 11.00 10.66 -6.20
N GLU A 86 11.57 10.43 -5.02
CA GLU A 86 12.87 9.75 -4.86
C GLU A 86 12.79 8.28 -5.28
N TYR A 87 11.72 7.59 -4.92
CA TYR A 87 11.53 6.19 -5.30
C TYR A 87 11.25 6.04 -6.80
N MET A 88 10.49 6.96 -7.39
CA MET A 88 10.27 7.03 -8.84
C MET A 88 11.59 7.26 -9.59
N ALA A 89 12.46 8.13 -9.06
CA ALA A 89 13.77 8.41 -9.65
C ALA A 89 14.71 7.20 -9.56
N ALA A 90 14.73 6.50 -8.42
CA ALA A 90 15.51 5.27 -8.24
C ALA A 90 15.06 4.20 -9.26
N ALA A 91 13.76 4.01 -9.43
CA ALA A 91 13.20 2.99 -10.32
C ALA A 91 13.12 3.42 -11.80
N ALA A 92 13.69 4.55 -12.21
CA ALA A 92 13.54 5.08 -13.57
C ALA A 92 14.09 4.16 -14.68
N GLY A 93 15.11 3.35 -14.36
CA GLY A 93 15.70 2.36 -15.27
C GLY A 93 15.03 0.98 -15.25
N GLU A 94 14.06 0.78 -14.35
CA GLU A 94 13.43 -0.51 -14.14
C GLU A 94 12.40 -0.85 -15.22
N SER A 95 12.11 -2.14 -15.37
CA SER A 95 11.09 -2.58 -16.31
C SER A 95 9.73 -1.93 -15.99
N PRO A 96 8.97 -1.45 -16.99
CA PRO A 96 7.58 -0.99 -16.80
C PRO A 96 6.65 -1.97 -16.08
N ARG A 97 7.02 -3.27 -16.03
CA ARG A 97 6.27 -4.29 -15.30
C ARG A 97 6.35 -4.16 -13.78
N THR A 98 7.26 -3.32 -13.26
CA THR A 98 7.50 -3.12 -11.83
C THR A 98 6.71 -1.95 -11.24
N ILE A 99 6.00 -1.17 -12.06
CA ILE A 99 5.33 0.08 -11.66
C ILE A 99 4.39 -0.07 -10.47
N SER A 100 3.74 -1.21 -10.33
CA SER A 100 2.87 -1.50 -9.19
C SER A 100 3.58 -1.38 -7.83
N ALA A 101 4.90 -1.57 -7.77
CA ALA A 101 5.72 -1.37 -6.57
C ALA A 101 5.97 0.10 -6.25
N GLN A 102 5.92 0.97 -7.26
CA GLN A 102 6.21 2.41 -7.18
C GLN A 102 4.98 3.20 -6.75
N ILE A 103 3.79 2.65 -7.03
CA ILE A 103 2.51 3.22 -6.58
C ILE A 103 2.24 2.82 -5.13
N LEU A 104 2.34 3.81 -4.25
CA LEU A 104 2.16 3.68 -2.81
C LEU A 104 0.68 3.85 -2.45
N ARG A 105 0.22 3.14 -1.41
CA ARG A 105 -1.18 3.19 -0.96
C ARG A 105 -1.25 3.23 0.56
N VAL A 106 -2.01 4.18 1.07
CA VAL A 106 -2.38 4.31 2.49
C VAL A 106 -3.89 4.21 2.57
N ALA A 107 -4.41 3.48 3.55
CA ALA A 107 -5.83 3.33 3.79
C ALA A 107 -6.19 3.75 5.21
N VAL A 108 -7.26 4.51 5.37
CA VAL A 108 -7.94 4.75 6.65
C VAL A 108 -9.23 3.95 6.61
N TYR A 109 -9.54 3.17 7.64
CA TYR A 109 -10.74 2.35 7.64
C TYR A 109 -11.24 2.03 9.05
N THR A 110 -12.54 1.82 9.18
CA THR A 110 -13.17 1.34 10.42
C THR A 110 -13.24 -0.18 10.42
N PHE A 111 -12.88 -0.84 11.53
CA PHE A 111 -12.90 -2.29 11.62
C PHE A 111 -13.27 -2.81 13.02
N GLY A 112 -13.83 -4.02 13.05
CA GLY A 112 -14.29 -4.70 14.26
C GLY A 112 -15.66 -4.24 14.72
N ASP A 113 -16.19 -4.92 15.74
CA ASP A 113 -17.54 -4.66 16.27
C ASP A 113 -17.70 -3.23 16.80
N ASP A 114 -16.61 -2.64 17.29
CA ASP A 114 -16.57 -1.27 17.82
C ASP A 114 -16.30 -0.20 16.73
N LEU A 115 -16.15 -0.59 15.46
CA LEU A 115 -15.83 0.29 14.32
C LEU A 115 -14.64 1.25 14.60
N LYS A 116 -13.59 0.74 15.24
CA LYS A 116 -12.37 1.50 15.50
C LYS A 116 -11.68 1.90 14.20
N THR A 117 -11.12 3.11 14.17
CA THR A 117 -10.44 3.63 12.98
C THR A 117 -8.95 3.29 12.99
N PHE A 118 -8.48 2.67 11.90
CA PHE A 118 -7.08 2.28 11.70
C PHE A 118 -6.50 2.95 10.46
N VAL A 119 -5.17 3.08 10.45
CA VAL A 119 -4.39 3.50 9.29
C VAL A 119 -3.46 2.35 8.86
N ASN A 120 -3.61 1.89 7.62
CA ASN A 120 -2.76 0.87 7.02
C ASN A 120 -1.97 1.40 5.83
N MET A 121 -0.87 0.73 5.51
CA MET A 121 -0.06 0.94 4.32
C MET A 121 0.13 -0.38 3.58
N ALA A 122 0.07 -0.33 2.24
CA ALA A 122 0.66 -1.37 1.40
C ALA A 122 2.18 -1.25 1.52
N ASN A 123 2.83 -2.20 2.20
CA ASN A 123 4.22 -2.11 2.66
C ASN A 123 5.17 -1.98 1.45
N PRO A 124 5.77 -0.80 1.20
CA PRO A 124 6.57 -0.56 0.01
C PRO A 124 7.78 -1.49 -0.08
N ARG A 125 8.41 -1.80 1.05
CA ARG A 125 9.59 -2.68 1.10
C ARG A 125 9.21 -4.11 0.71
N ALA A 126 8.12 -4.63 1.24
CA ALA A 126 7.63 -5.97 0.87
C ALA A 126 7.24 -6.04 -0.62
N HIS A 127 6.62 -4.98 -1.16
CA HIS A 127 6.31 -4.89 -2.58
C HIS A 127 7.60 -4.86 -3.43
N ALA A 128 8.61 -4.09 -3.02
CA ALA A 128 9.90 -4.04 -3.70
C ALA A 128 10.59 -5.41 -3.76
N MET A 129 10.56 -6.19 -2.66
CA MET A 129 11.07 -7.57 -2.66
C MET A 129 10.39 -8.45 -3.71
N VAL A 130 9.08 -8.26 -3.91
CA VAL A 130 8.36 -9.03 -4.92
C VAL A 130 8.69 -8.58 -6.34
N TYR A 131 8.78 -7.28 -6.62
CA TYR A 131 8.89 -6.77 -7.99
C TYR A 131 10.32 -6.62 -8.50
N TYR A 132 11.30 -6.30 -7.66
CA TYR A 132 12.67 -5.92 -8.08
C TYR A 132 13.73 -6.98 -7.87
N VAL A 133 13.38 -8.13 -7.32
CA VAL A 133 14.21 -9.36 -7.32
C VAL A 133 15.12 -9.63 -8.55
N ASP A 134 14.72 -9.21 -9.76
CA ASP A 134 15.47 -9.43 -11.00
C ASP A 134 16.17 -8.13 -11.47
N SER A 135 16.14 -7.06 -10.65
CA SER A 135 16.85 -5.79 -10.85
C SER A 135 18.34 -5.96 -10.55
N ASP A 136 19.17 -5.30 -11.36
CA ASP A 136 20.61 -5.20 -11.12
C ASP A 136 20.94 -4.34 -9.88
N ASP A 137 20.02 -3.48 -9.43
CA ASP A 137 20.12 -2.62 -8.23
C ASP A 137 19.06 -2.96 -7.18
N TYR A 138 18.88 -4.26 -6.90
CA TYR A 138 17.88 -4.75 -5.94
C TYR A 138 17.97 -4.05 -4.57
N ASP A 139 19.17 -3.94 -4.00
CA ASP A 139 19.37 -3.32 -2.69
C ASP A 139 19.04 -1.82 -2.72
N GLY A 140 19.38 -1.11 -3.80
CA GLY A 140 18.97 0.27 -4.02
C GLY A 140 17.45 0.42 -4.04
N MET A 141 16.74 -0.51 -4.70
CA MET A 141 15.28 -0.50 -4.75
C MET A 141 14.65 -0.76 -3.38
N LEU A 142 15.18 -1.72 -2.61
CA LEU A 142 14.71 -1.97 -1.24
C LEU A 142 14.92 -0.76 -0.33
N ASN A 143 16.05 -0.08 -0.46
CA ASN A 143 16.34 1.13 0.31
C ASN A 143 15.39 2.27 -0.06
N ALA A 144 15.19 2.55 -1.36
CA ALA A 144 14.28 3.59 -1.81
C ALA A 144 12.83 3.33 -1.37
N ALA A 145 12.39 2.07 -1.44
CA ALA A 145 11.09 1.66 -0.93
C ALA A 145 10.98 1.82 0.60
N GLY A 146 12.03 1.45 1.33
CA GLY A 146 12.13 1.63 2.78
C GLY A 146 12.03 3.09 3.19
N THR A 147 12.72 4.00 2.49
CA THR A 147 12.62 5.44 2.69
C THR A 147 11.19 5.93 2.45
N ALA A 148 10.55 5.52 1.35
CA ALA A 148 9.16 5.89 1.08
C ALA A 148 8.19 5.39 2.18
N ALA A 149 8.40 4.18 2.69
CA ALA A 149 7.63 3.65 3.82
C ALA A 149 7.82 4.50 5.08
N GLN A 150 9.06 4.92 5.38
CA GLN A 150 9.34 5.77 6.51
C GLN A 150 8.69 7.16 6.36
N THR A 151 8.76 7.76 5.18
CA THR A 151 8.07 9.03 4.89
C THR A 151 6.57 8.94 5.15
N ILE A 152 5.93 7.82 4.81
CA ILE A 152 4.51 7.58 5.13
C ILE A 152 4.28 7.54 6.64
N ARG A 153 5.11 6.80 7.40
CA ARG A 153 4.99 6.73 8.87
C ARG A 153 5.15 8.11 9.51
N ASP A 154 6.15 8.87 9.06
CA ASP A 154 6.42 10.22 9.55
C ASP A 154 5.25 11.16 9.24
N ALA A 155 4.68 11.07 8.03
CA ALA A 155 3.55 11.87 7.59
C ALA A 155 2.31 11.71 8.49
N ILE A 156 2.05 10.50 8.98
CA ILE A 156 0.87 10.22 9.81
C ILE A 156 1.15 10.26 11.32
N SER A 157 2.38 10.54 11.74
CA SER A 157 2.79 10.52 13.15
C SER A 157 2.01 11.49 14.05
N ALA A 158 1.43 12.54 13.47
CA ALA A 158 0.62 13.54 14.16
C ALA A 158 -0.86 13.14 14.33
N VAL A 159 -1.30 12.01 13.78
CA VAL A 159 -2.66 11.51 13.93
C VAL A 159 -2.91 11.16 15.41
N PRO A 160 -3.98 11.66 16.05
CA PRO A 160 -4.30 11.31 17.44
C PRO A 160 -4.52 9.80 17.60
N GLY A 161 -3.93 9.21 18.63
CA GLY A 161 -4.06 7.78 18.92
C GLY A 161 -2.71 7.11 19.18
N ALA A 162 -2.63 5.82 18.89
CA ALA A 162 -1.45 5.01 19.11
C ALA A 162 -0.75 4.66 17.80
N ALA A 163 0.51 5.06 17.69
CA ALA A 163 1.39 4.55 16.64
C ALA A 163 1.60 3.05 16.86
N LEU A 164 1.41 2.30 15.77
CA LEU A 164 1.61 0.86 15.69
C LEU A 164 2.78 0.57 14.73
N GLY A 165 2.85 -0.67 14.27
CA GLY A 165 3.85 -1.17 13.33
C GLY A 165 3.62 -2.65 13.05
N ILE A 166 2.35 -3.06 13.01
CA ILE A 166 1.95 -4.47 12.98
C ILE A 166 2.01 -4.94 11.54
N GLN A 167 2.92 -5.89 11.26
CA GLN A 167 3.03 -6.52 9.95
C GLN A 167 1.79 -7.41 9.71
N GLN A 168 1.14 -7.22 8.55
CA GLN A 168 -0.10 -7.89 8.19
C GLN A 168 0.11 -8.88 7.05
N SER A 169 -0.73 -9.91 7.03
CA SER A 169 -0.60 -11.01 6.09
C SER A 169 -0.77 -10.59 4.62
N PRO A 170 -0.13 -11.31 3.67
CA PRO A 170 0.73 -12.46 3.88
C PRO A 170 2.08 -12.06 4.49
N LEU A 171 2.43 -12.69 5.61
CA LEU A 171 3.72 -12.56 6.29
C LEU A 171 4.70 -13.52 5.63
N ARG A 172 5.84 -13.02 5.14
CA ARG A 172 6.85 -13.82 4.46
C ARG A 172 8.23 -13.23 4.67
N SER A 173 9.21 -14.11 4.73
CA SER A 173 10.59 -13.67 4.61
C SER A 173 10.94 -13.19 3.20
N GLU A 174 12.00 -12.38 3.10
CA GLU A 174 12.48 -11.81 1.84
C GLU A 174 12.69 -12.89 0.75
N LYS A 175 13.34 -14.00 1.10
CA LYS A 175 13.56 -15.14 0.19
C LYS A 175 12.25 -15.69 -0.40
N HIS A 176 11.17 -15.68 0.38
CA HIS A 176 9.86 -16.13 -0.07
C HIS A 176 9.16 -15.08 -0.95
N TYR A 177 9.30 -13.79 -0.63
CA TYR A 177 8.84 -12.71 -1.51
C TYR A 177 9.58 -12.68 -2.86
N ASN A 178 10.90 -12.89 -2.83
CA ASN A 178 11.74 -13.02 -4.02
C ASN A 178 11.40 -14.26 -4.85
N LYS A 179 10.58 -15.18 -4.36
CA LYS A 179 10.06 -16.32 -5.13
C LYS A 179 8.56 -16.25 -5.31
N TYR A 180 7.92 -15.14 -4.92
CA TYR A 180 6.48 -15.02 -4.91
C TYR A 180 5.94 -15.01 -6.35
N LYS A 181 5.10 -16.01 -6.66
CA LYS A 181 4.50 -16.21 -7.99
C LYS A 181 3.00 -15.87 -8.00
N GLY A 182 2.49 -15.27 -6.93
CA GLY A 182 1.06 -15.10 -6.65
C GLY A 182 0.42 -16.43 -6.24
N ASP A 183 -0.14 -16.49 -5.03
CA ASP A 183 -0.89 -17.65 -4.57
C ASP A 183 -2.19 -17.24 -3.86
N GLY A 184 -3.27 -17.99 -4.09
CA GLY A 184 -4.57 -17.79 -3.45
C GLY A 184 -5.21 -16.39 -3.62
N PRO A 185 -6.01 -15.91 -2.63
CA PRO A 185 -6.68 -14.60 -2.63
C PRO A 185 -5.74 -13.39 -2.83
N ALA A 186 -4.43 -13.54 -2.59
CA ALA A 186 -3.45 -12.50 -2.88
C ALA A 186 -3.18 -12.30 -4.39
N ARG A 187 -3.57 -13.25 -5.26
CA ARG A 187 -3.71 -13.00 -6.70
C ARG A 187 -4.81 -11.98 -7.01
N MET A 188 -5.88 -11.94 -6.21
CA MET A 188 -6.98 -10.99 -6.35
C MET A 188 -6.61 -9.61 -5.80
N MET A 189 -5.90 -9.55 -4.66
CA MET A 189 -5.69 -8.31 -3.91
C MET A 189 -4.48 -7.47 -4.33
N ALA A 190 -3.47 -8.04 -5.01
CA ALA A 190 -2.25 -7.27 -5.29
C ALA A 190 -1.52 -7.57 -6.62
N LYS A 191 -2.11 -8.35 -7.53
CA LYS A 191 -1.61 -8.60 -8.91
C LYS A 191 -0.08 -8.62 -9.03
N PHE A 192 0.58 -9.43 -8.20
CA PHE A 192 2.04 -9.45 -8.09
C PHE A 192 2.74 -10.21 -9.22
N ARG A 193 3.87 -9.61 -9.66
CA ARG A 193 5.06 -10.11 -10.39
C ARG A 193 4.89 -10.92 -11.68
N ARG A 194 3.92 -11.82 -11.78
CA ARG A 194 3.71 -12.68 -12.97
C ARG A 194 2.46 -12.29 -13.72
N PHE A 195 2.35 -10.99 -13.95
CA PHE A 195 1.27 -10.42 -14.74
C PHE A 195 1.31 -10.96 -16.19
N GLU A 196 2.38 -11.57 -16.73
CA GLU A 196 2.43 -12.07 -18.13
C GLU A 196 1.20 -12.84 -18.63
N LYS A 197 0.52 -13.65 -17.80
CA LYS A 197 -0.71 -14.36 -18.21
C LYS A 197 -2.00 -13.53 -18.08
N SER A 198 -1.95 -12.42 -17.35
CA SER A 198 -3.09 -11.54 -17.01
C SER A 198 -2.97 -10.10 -17.57
N GLN A 199 -1.76 -9.62 -17.92
CA GLN A 199 -1.58 -8.67 -19.01
C GLN A 199 -1.82 -9.51 -20.25
N ARG A 200 -3.09 -9.64 -20.64
CA ARG A 200 -3.39 -9.89 -22.05
C ARG A 200 -2.55 -8.86 -22.80
N PRO A 201 -1.57 -9.25 -23.64
CA PRO A 201 -0.88 -8.31 -24.49
C PRO A 201 -1.98 -7.65 -25.32
N ILE A 202 -2.37 -6.42 -24.97
CA ILE A 202 -3.44 -5.74 -25.69
C ILE A 202 -2.98 -5.51 -27.13
N SER A 203 -1.66 -5.45 -27.37
CA SER A 203 -0.99 -5.78 -28.64
C SER A 203 0.53 -5.58 -28.48
N GLU A 204 1.33 -6.28 -29.29
CA GLU A 204 2.73 -5.87 -29.55
C GLU A 204 2.69 -4.62 -30.44
N LEU A 205 2.37 -3.47 -29.86
CA LEU A 205 2.31 -2.20 -30.58
C LEU A 205 3.67 -1.54 -30.62
N ALA A 206 3.91 -0.75 -31.67
CA ALA A 206 5.06 0.12 -31.72
C ALA A 206 4.96 1.16 -30.59
N ALA A 207 6.09 1.61 -30.05
CA ALA A 207 6.13 2.65 -29.02
C ALA A 207 5.40 3.94 -29.47
N ALA A 208 5.37 4.22 -30.78
CA ALA A 208 4.64 5.35 -31.37
C ALA A 208 3.12 5.29 -31.11
N ASP A 209 2.55 4.10 -30.94
CA ASP A 209 1.11 3.90 -30.72
C ASP A 209 0.73 3.91 -29.22
N PHE A 210 1.70 4.16 -28.34
CA PHE A 210 1.50 4.09 -26.89
C PHE A 210 0.47 5.13 -26.42
N ALA A 211 0.60 6.39 -26.86
CA ALA A 211 -0.32 7.47 -26.51
C ALA A 211 -1.76 7.18 -26.97
N ASP A 212 -1.92 6.64 -28.18
CA ASP A 212 -3.21 6.25 -28.72
C ASP A 212 -3.83 5.10 -27.92
N THR A 213 -3.01 4.15 -27.47
CA THR A 213 -3.46 3.02 -26.65
C THR A 213 -3.92 3.50 -25.28
N VAL A 214 -3.12 4.35 -24.62
CA VAL A 214 -3.49 5.00 -23.35
C VAL A 214 -4.80 5.76 -23.51
N SER A 215 -4.97 6.51 -24.59
CA SER A 215 -6.19 7.26 -24.88
C SER A 215 -7.41 6.34 -25.06
N LYS A 216 -7.26 5.22 -25.78
CA LYS A 216 -8.32 4.22 -25.93
C LYS A 216 -8.73 3.57 -24.60
N VAL A 217 -7.76 3.23 -23.74
CA VAL A 217 -8.04 2.67 -22.41
C VAL A 217 -8.76 3.71 -21.55
N SER A 218 -8.26 4.95 -21.53
CA SER A 218 -8.85 6.05 -20.76
C SER A 218 -10.30 6.32 -21.20
N ALA A 219 -10.56 6.36 -22.51
CA ALA A 219 -11.91 6.55 -23.05
C ALA A 219 -12.85 5.39 -22.68
N LYS A 220 -12.37 4.14 -22.70
CA LYS A 220 -13.18 2.98 -22.28
C LYS A 220 -13.50 3.01 -20.79
N LEU A 221 -12.54 3.40 -19.95
CA LEU A 221 -12.76 3.54 -18.51
C LEU A 221 -13.70 4.71 -18.20
N ALA A 222 -13.59 5.83 -18.92
CA ALA A 222 -14.51 6.96 -18.76
C ALA A 222 -15.94 6.65 -19.23
N ALA A 223 -16.10 5.77 -20.22
CA ALA A 223 -17.39 5.30 -20.70
C ALA A 223 -17.98 4.15 -19.85
N SER A 224 -17.21 3.62 -18.90
CA SER A 224 -17.67 2.59 -17.98
C SER A 224 -18.57 3.23 -16.93
N THR A 225 -19.78 2.68 -16.78
CA THR A 225 -20.66 3.00 -15.66
C THR A 225 -20.30 2.10 -14.49
N ALA A 226 -19.87 2.69 -13.39
CA ALA A 226 -19.76 1.98 -12.13
C ALA A 226 -21.19 1.66 -11.64
N GLY A 227 -21.48 0.40 -11.33
CA GLY A 227 -22.66 0.00 -10.57
C GLY A 227 -22.74 0.65 -9.18
N ASP A 228 -23.73 0.26 -8.39
CA ASP A 228 -23.81 0.59 -6.96
C ASP A 228 -23.11 -0.50 -6.12
N ALA A 229 -23.04 -0.35 -4.78
CA ALA A 229 -22.32 -1.30 -3.93
C ALA A 229 -22.84 -2.75 -3.99
N GLU A 230 -23.99 -3.00 -4.63
CA GLU A 230 -24.60 -4.31 -4.82
C GLU A 230 -24.43 -4.83 -6.27
N ASP A 231 -23.92 -4.00 -7.18
CA ASP A 231 -23.66 -4.30 -8.59
C ASP A 231 -22.15 -4.25 -8.89
N GLU A 232 -21.51 -5.43 -8.84
CA GLU A 232 -20.07 -5.60 -9.09
C GLU A 232 -19.67 -5.33 -10.57
N ASP A 233 -20.63 -5.06 -11.46
CA ASP A 233 -20.36 -4.76 -12.85
C ASP A 233 -19.94 -3.29 -13.04
N GLY A 234 -18.89 -3.11 -13.85
CA GLY A 234 -18.37 -1.80 -14.21
C GLY A 234 -17.16 -1.36 -13.41
N LEU A 235 -16.32 -0.56 -14.05
CA LEU A 235 -15.11 0.02 -13.49
C LEU A 235 -15.23 1.53 -13.36
N GLU A 236 -14.74 2.06 -12.25
CA GLU A 236 -14.52 3.50 -12.05
C GLU A 236 -13.02 3.78 -12.11
N LEU A 237 -12.63 4.81 -12.86
CA LEU A 237 -11.25 5.28 -12.89
C LEU A 237 -10.99 6.22 -11.70
N VAL A 238 -10.13 5.77 -10.78
CA VAL A 238 -9.72 6.54 -9.59
C VAL A 238 -8.52 7.43 -9.90
N THR A 239 -7.54 6.91 -10.63
CA THR A 239 -6.33 7.65 -10.95
C THR A 239 -5.65 7.14 -12.21
N GLN A 240 -4.94 8.04 -12.90
CA GLN A 240 -4.08 7.72 -14.03
C GLN A 240 -2.73 8.40 -13.81
N ILE A 241 -1.69 7.60 -13.64
CA ILE A 241 -0.35 8.07 -13.27
C ILE A 241 0.62 7.69 -14.39
N PRO A 242 1.13 8.66 -15.17
CA PRO A 242 2.23 8.42 -16.10
C PRO A 242 3.50 8.05 -15.33
N VAL A 243 4.20 7.03 -15.83
CA VAL A 243 5.47 6.56 -15.24
C VAL A 243 6.49 6.38 -16.35
N GLY A 244 7.45 7.30 -16.41
CA GLY A 244 8.40 7.37 -17.52
C GLY A 244 7.72 7.65 -18.86
N GLU A 245 8.36 7.24 -19.95
CA GLU A 245 7.91 7.55 -21.31
C GLU A 245 6.96 6.49 -21.91
N ASN A 246 6.97 5.27 -21.38
CA ASN A 246 6.34 4.11 -22.01
C ASN A 246 5.40 3.33 -21.07
N ALA A 247 4.96 3.95 -19.99
CA ALA A 247 4.06 3.28 -19.06
C ALA A 247 3.11 4.23 -18.32
N VAL A 248 1.92 3.71 -18.02
CA VAL A 248 0.86 4.42 -17.29
C VAL A 248 0.20 3.44 -16.33
N TYR A 249 0.09 3.83 -15.06
CA TYR A 249 -0.72 3.12 -14.08
C TYR A 249 -2.17 3.64 -14.13
N PHE A 250 -3.12 2.72 -14.23
CA PHE A 250 -4.55 3.02 -14.07
C PHE A 250 -5.02 2.40 -12.76
N GLY A 251 -5.35 3.24 -11.78
CA GLY A 251 -6.05 2.81 -10.57
C GLY A 251 -7.54 2.76 -10.87
N VAL A 252 -8.12 1.57 -10.80
CA VAL A 252 -9.56 1.34 -11.03
C VAL A 252 -10.16 0.68 -9.81
N THR A 253 -11.42 0.96 -9.55
CA THR A 253 -12.23 0.27 -8.54
C THR A 253 -13.49 -0.28 -9.18
N SER A 254 -14.03 -1.36 -8.62
CA SER A 254 -15.44 -1.66 -8.78
C SER A 254 -16.23 -0.91 -7.68
N PRO A 255 -17.53 -0.67 -7.89
CA PRO A 255 -18.47 -0.30 -6.84
C PRO A 255 -18.42 -1.21 -5.61
#